data_AF-A0A9Y3S5Q0-F1
#
_entry.id   AF-A0A9Y3S5Q0-F1
#
_cell.length_a   1.000
_cell.length_b   1.000
_cell.length_c   1.000
_cell.angle_alpha   90.00
_cell.angle_beta   90.00
_cell.angle_gamma   90.00
#
_symmetry.space_group_name_H-M   'P 1'
#
loop_
_entity.id
_entity.type
_entity.pdbx_description
1 polymer ?
#
loop_
_entity_poly.entity_id
_entity_poly.type
_entity_poly.pdbx_seq_one_letter_code
_entity_poly.pdbx_strand_id
1 'polypeptide(L)'
;GDVKLVKAYFGSPQLDIPRSVQKELGGGALLDIGVYCLQFVLMVFNGERPESIQATGVLLDSGVDESVVVTMKFSRKRMALCAFSIAARLPNDAVIEGTKGSIKVLGPMHCPTKLVVNDKETEYPLPEPCLPLNFTNCAGLRYEAGEVRQCLLK
;
A
#
# COMPACT_ATOMS: atom_id res chain seq x y z
N GLY A 1 2.31 -19.00 -10.97
CA GLY A 1 1.24 -19.98 -10.68
C GLY A 1 -0.06 -19.24 -10.53
N ASP A 2 -1.10 -19.89 -10.02
CA ASP A 2 -2.36 -19.19 -9.73
C ASP A 2 -2.20 -18.41 -8.42
N VAL A 3 -2.48 -17.12 -8.43
CA VAL A 3 -2.51 -16.30 -7.21
C VAL A 3 -3.67 -16.79 -6.32
N LYS A 4 -3.44 -16.88 -5.01
CA LYS A 4 -4.43 -17.32 -4.01
C LYS A 4 -4.71 -16.27 -2.95
N LEU A 5 -3.65 -15.60 -2.46
CA LEU A 5 -3.76 -14.63 -1.38
C LEU A 5 -2.86 -13.43 -1.64
N VAL A 6 -3.37 -12.23 -1.41
CA VAL A 6 -2.57 -10.99 -1.39
C VAL A 6 -2.65 -10.39 0.02
N LYS A 7 -1.51 -10.00 0.59
CA LYS A 7 -1.42 -9.32 1.89
C LYS A 7 -0.74 -7.98 1.69
N ALA A 8 -1.27 -6.91 2.26
CA ALA A 8 -0.62 -5.60 2.23
C ALA A 8 -0.74 -4.92 3.59
N TYR A 9 0.39 -4.43 4.10
CA TYR A 9 0.45 -3.77 5.40
C TYR A 9 0.96 -2.34 5.24
N PHE A 10 0.38 -1.41 6.01
CA PHE A 10 0.96 -0.07 6.16
C PHE A 10 0.62 0.51 7.53
N GLY A 11 1.58 0.51 8.43
CA GLY A 11 1.52 1.16 9.72
C GLY A 11 2.64 2.16 9.90
N SER A 12 2.29 3.40 10.23
CA SER A 12 3.22 4.43 10.65
C SER A 12 2.57 5.22 11.77
N PRO A 13 3.17 5.33 12.96
CA PRO A 13 2.69 6.24 13.99
C PRO A 13 2.67 7.68 13.45
N GLN A 14 1.48 8.29 13.42
CA GLN A 14 1.19 9.63 12.89
C GLN A 14 0.21 10.40 13.78
N LEU A 15 -0.03 9.93 15.01
CA LEU A 15 -1.01 10.56 15.92
C LEU A 15 -0.64 12.01 16.30
N ASP A 16 0.65 12.36 16.19
CA ASP A 16 1.19 13.70 16.42
C ASP A 16 1.13 14.61 15.17
N ILE A 17 0.77 14.07 14.00
CA ILE A 17 0.65 14.83 12.75
C ILE A 17 -0.79 15.38 12.65
N PRO A 18 -1.00 16.71 12.76
CA PRO A 18 -2.35 17.27 12.85
C PRO A 18 -3.24 16.91 11.65
N ARG A 19 -2.66 16.91 10.45
CA ARG A 19 -3.38 16.56 9.22
C ARG A 19 -3.90 15.12 9.23
N SER A 20 -3.15 14.18 9.83
CA SER A 20 -3.50 12.75 9.84
C SER A 20 -4.65 12.41 10.79
N VAL A 21 -4.93 13.25 11.79
CA VAL A 21 -5.96 12.99 12.83
C VAL A 21 -7.20 13.87 12.69
N GLN A 22 -7.20 14.85 11.78
CA GLN A 22 -8.30 15.79 11.56
C GLN A 22 -9.27 15.28 10.50
N LYS A 23 -10.54 15.12 10.88
CA LYS A 23 -11.60 14.60 10.00
C LYS A 23 -11.92 15.54 8.84
N GLU A 24 -11.86 16.84 9.10
CA GLU A 24 -12.17 17.91 8.14
C GLU A 24 -11.15 17.98 6.99
N LEU A 25 -9.95 17.44 7.21
CA LEU A 25 -8.89 17.33 6.21
C LEU A 25 -8.84 15.96 5.53
N GLY A 26 -9.79 15.08 5.82
CA GLY A 26 -9.80 13.70 5.32
C GLY A 26 -8.69 12.84 5.91
N GLY A 27 -8.28 13.09 7.15
CA GLY A 27 -7.34 12.23 7.87
C GLY A 27 -7.92 10.86 8.20
N GLY A 28 -7.13 10.04 8.89
CA GLY A 28 -7.43 8.65 9.21
C GLY A 28 -6.58 7.68 8.42
N ALA A 29 -6.39 6.48 8.98
CA ALA A 29 -5.50 5.48 8.41
C ALA A 29 -5.91 5.05 7.01
N LEU A 30 -7.20 4.97 6.71
CA LEU A 30 -7.71 4.56 5.42
C LEU A 30 -7.27 5.50 4.29
N LEU A 31 -7.52 6.80 4.43
CA LEU A 31 -7.24 7.78 3.39
C LEU A 31 -5.74 8.12 3.31
N ASP A 32 -5.05 8.13 4.45
CA ASP A 32 -3.64 8.50 4.49
C ASP A 32 -2.71 7.41 3.95
N ILE A 33 -2.95 6.16 4.36
CA ILE A 33 -2.02 5.05 4.11
C ILE A 33 -2.69 3.77 3.61
N GLY A 34 -3.96 3.56 3.96
CA GLY A 34 -4.75 2.40 3.52
C GLY A 34 -4.98 2.36 2.01
N VAL A 35 -5.03 3.52 1.35
CA VAL A 35 -5.13 3.64 -0.11
C VAL A 35 -4.02 2.87 -0.84
N TYR A 36 -2.79 2.84 -0.30
CA TYR A 36 -1.68 2.09 -0.89
C TYR A 36 -1.91 0.56 -0.79
N CYS A 37 -2.47 0.09 0.33
CA CYS A 37 -2.79 -1.33 0.49
C CYS A 37 -3.89 -1.76 -0.50
N LEU A 38 -4.93 -0.94 -0.63
CA LEU A 38 -6.06 -1.21 -1.52
C LEU A 38 -5.66 -1.16 -3.00
N GLN A 39 -4.89 -0.14 -3.41
CA GLN A 39 -4.43 -0.05 -4.80
C GLN A 39 -3.52 -1.22 -5.16
N PHE A 40 -2.69 -1.71 -4.24
CA PHE A 40 -1.81 -2.84 -4.49
C PHE A 40 -2.62 -4.11 -4.79
N VAL A 41 -3.64 -4.39 -3.96
CA VAL A 41 -4.53 -5.54 -4.18
C VAL A 41 -5.23 -5.43 -5.54
N LEU A 42 -5.78 -4.25 -5.86
CA LEU A 42 -6.46 -4.03 -7.14
C LEU A 42 -5.51 -4.19 -8.32
N MET A 43 -4.27 -3.68 -8.23
CA MET A 43 -3.25 -3.87 -9.26
C MET A 43 -2.97 -5.37 -9.50
N VAL A 44 -2.76 -6.14 -8.44
CA VAL A 44 -2.46 -7.59 -8.54
C VAL A 44 -3.63 -8.37 -9.16
N PHE A 45 -4.86 -7.95 -8.89
CA PHE A 45 -6.06 -8.54 -9.48
C PHE A 45 -6.58 -7.77 -10.70
N ASN A 46 -5.73 -6.95 -11.34
CA ASN A 46 -6.02 -6.27 -12.60
C ASN A 46 -7.32 -5.46 -12.60
N GLY A 47 -7.55 -4.71 -11.52
CA GLY A 47 -8.71 -3.84 -11.34
C GLY A 47 -10.04 -4.58 -11.13
N GLU A 48 -10.02 -5.90 -10.91
CA GLU A 48 -11.23 -6.68 -10.64
C GLU A 48 -11.97 -6.13 -9.41
N ARG A 49 -13.30 -6.01 -9.50
CA ARG A 49 -14.13 -5.63 -8.36
C ARG A 49 -14.23 -6.81 -7.37
N PRO A 50 -13.98 -6.61 -6.06
CA PRO A 50 -14.23 -7.66 -5.07
C PRO A 50 -15.69 -8.11 -5.07
N GLU A 51 -15.92 -9.42 -4.92
CA GLU A 51 -17.25 -10.02 -4.72
C GLU A 51 -17.81 -9.69 -3.33
N SER A 52 -16.93 -9.52 -2.34
CA SER A 52 -17.31 -9.08 -1.00
C SER A 52 -16.15 -8.40 -0.28
N ILE A 53 -16.47 -7.47 0.61
CA ILE A 53 -15.53 -6.74 1.47
C ILE A 53 -16.05 -6.81 2.90
N GLN A 54 -15.18 -7.15 3.85
CA GLN A 54 -15.45 -7.07 5.29
C GLN A 54 -14.34 -6.25 5.93
N ALA A 55 -14.69 -5.27 6.76
CA ALA A 55 -13.75 -4.39 7.42
C ALA A 55 -14.11 -4.22 8.90
N THR A 56 -13.09 -4.06 9.73
CA THR A 56 -13.22 -3.71 11.15
C THR A 56 -12.07 -2.78 11.53
N GLY A 57 -12.28 -1.95 12.53
CA GLY A 57 -11.24 -1.01 12.97
C GLY A 57 -11.55 -0.33 14.28
N VAL A 58 -10.64 0.54 14.69
CA VAL A 58 -10.73 1.40 15.87
C VAL A 58 -10.75 2.85 15.39
N LEU A 59 -11.59 3.68 16.01
CA LEU A 59 -11.66 5.11 15.74
C LEU A 59 -10.92 5.89 16.83
N LEU A 60 -10.36 7.04 16.46
CA LEU A 60 -9.97 8.07 17.40
C LEU A 60 -11.21 8.85 17.89
N ASP A 61 -11.05 9.60 18.98
CA ASP A 61 -12.09 10.51 19.49
C ASP A 61 -12.47 11.61 18.46
N SER A 62 -11.54 11.97 17.56
CA SER A 62 -11.82 12.89 16.44
C SER A 62 -12.75 12.29 15.38
N GLY A 63 -13.02 10.98 15.45
CA GLY A 63 -13.92 10.27 14.54
C GLY A 63 -13.29 9.82 13.22
N VAL A 64 -11.97 9.96 13.05
CA VAL A 64 -11.23 9.29 11.97
C VAL A 64 -10.82 7.88 12.41
N ASP A 65 -10.57 7.00 11.44
CA ASP A 65 -10.07 5.65 11.73
C ASP A 65 -8.59 5.66 12.12
N GLU A 66 -8.27 4.99 13.23
CA GLU A 66 -6.91 4.86 13.75
C GLU A 66 -6.20 3.63 13.15
N SER A 67 -6.89 2.50 13.18
CA SER A 67 -6.37 1.18 12.81
C SER A 67 -7.49 0.39 12.14
N VAL A 68 -7.24 -0.18 10.97
CA VAL A 68 -8.25 -0.89 10.18
C VAL A 68 -7.67 -2.16 9.59
N VAL A 69 -8.48 -3.22 9.58
CA VAL A 69 -8.23 -4.47 8.87
C VAL A 69 -9.36 -4.70 7.88
N VAL A 70 -9.01 -5.02 6.64
CA VAL A 70 -9.94 -5.29 5.54
C VAL A 70 -9.65 -6.67 4.96
N THR A 71 -10.69 -7.46 4.76
CA THR A 71 -10.64 -8.70 3.98
C THR A 71 -11.53 -8.60 2.75
N MET A 72 -11.03 -9.10 1.64
CA MET A 72 -11.71 -9.04 0.34
C MET A 72 -11.72 -10.42 -0.30
N LYS A 73 -12.85 -10.78 -0.93
CA LYS A 73 -12.97 -11.97 -1.78
C LYS A 73 -13.10 -11.57 -3.24
N PHE A 74 -12.42 -12.29 -4.10
CA PHE A 74 -12.44 -12.13 -5.55
C PHE A 74 -12.81 -13.45 -6.22
N SER A 75 -13.18 -13.37 -7.48
CA SER A 75 -13.52 -14.57 -8.26
C SER A 75 -12.34 -15.55 -8.32
N ARG A 76 -12.60 -16.79 -8.76
CA ARG A 76 -11.57 -17.85 -8.86
C ARG A 76 -10.94 -18.23 -7.50
N LYS A 77 -11.71 -18.08 -6.41
CA LYS A 77 -11.32 -18.47 -5.05
C LYS A 77 -10.04 -17.75 -4.59
N ARG A 78 -9.95 -16.45 -4.87
CA ARG A 78 -8.84 -15.57 -4.47
C ARG A 78 -9.27 -14.65 -3.34
N MET A 79 -8.34 -14.32 -2.45
CA MET A 79 -8.60 -13.41 -1.34
C MET A 79 -7.50 -12.38 -1.19
N ALA A 80 -7.82 -11.29 -0.50
CA ALA A 80 -6.82 -10.34 -0.03
C ALA A 80 -7.09 -9.89 1.41
N LEU A 81 -6.02 -9.49 2.09
CA LEU A 81 -6.03 -8.90 3.41
C LEU A 81 -5.20 -7.61 3.38
N CYS A 82 -5.79 -6.53 3.88
CA CYS A 82 -5.09 -5.27 4.13
C CYS A 82 -5.17 -4.96 5.61
N ALA A 83 -4.07 -4.49 6.20
CA ALA A 83 -4.09 -3.92 7.54
C ALA A 83 -3.26 -2.64 7.57
N PHE A 84 -3.83 -1.58 8.11
CA PHE A 84 -3.17 -0.28 8.16
C PHE A 84 -3.51 0.48 9.44
N SER A 85 -2.56 1.28 9.91
CA SER A 85 -2.67 1.98 11.20
C SER A 85 -1.85 3.26 11.25
N ILE A 86 -2.45 4.33 11.76
CA ILE A 86 -1.75 5.58 12.10
C ILE A 86 -1.27 5.61 13.55
N ALA A 87 -1.53 4.56 14.34
CA ALA A 87 -1.06 4.44 15.72
C ALA A 87 0.12 3.47 15.88
N ALA A 88 0.20 2.44 15.02
CA ALA A 88 1.18 1.37 15.14
C ALA A 88 2.10 1.29 13.91
N ARG A 89 3.36 0.90 14.13
CA ARG A 89 4.27 0.48 13.06
C ARG A 89 3.93 -0.95 12.65
N LEU A 90 3.76 -1.19 11.35
CA LEU A 90 3.57 -2.53 10.78
C LEU A 90 4.79 -2.91 9.92
N PRO A 91 4.88 -4.16 9.40
CA PRO A 91 5.97 -4.57 8.51
C PRO A 91 6.12 -3.71 7.23
N ASN A 92 5.03 -3.06 6.81
CA ASN A 92 4.97 -2.16 5.66
C ASN A 92 5.37 -2.83 4.33
N ASP A 93 5.22 -4.15 4.25
CA ASP A 93 5.45 -4.96 3.06
C ASP A 93 4.13 -5.33 2.38
N ALA A 94 4.24 -5.83 1.15
CA ALA A 94 3.12 -6.42 0.43
C ALA A 94 3.55 -7.76 -0.20
N VAL A 95 2.69 -8.77 -0.11
CA VAL A 95 3.00 -10.15 -0.49
C VAL A 95 1.91 -10.72 -1.39
N ILE A 96 2.32 -11.34 -2.48
CA ILE A 96 1.48 -12.07 -3.43
C ILE A 96 1.84 -13.55 -3.29
N GLU A 97 0.88 -14.36 -2.85
CA GLU A 97 1.05 -15.80 -2.64
C GLU A 97 0.34 -16.57 -3.75
N GLY A 98 1.05 -17.48 -4.42
CA GLY A 98 0.49 -18.32 -5.47
C GLY A 98 0.89 -19.79 -5.35
N THR A 99 0.28 -20.63 -6.18
CA THR A 99 0.48 -22.09 -6.16
C THR A 99 1.89 -22.56 -6.54
N LYS A 100 2.76 -21.65 -6.99
CA LYS A 100 4.13 -21.95 -7.44
C LYS A 100 5.18 -21.08 -6.74
N GLY A 101 4.81 -20.41 -5.65
CA GLY A 101 5.71 -19.52 -4.90
C GLY A 101 5.11 -18.13 -4.65
N SER A 102 5.97 -17.18 -4.29
CA SER A 102 5.57 -15.88 -3.77
C SER A 102 6.37 -14.72 -4.36
N ILE A 103 5.77 -13.53 -4.29
CA ILE A 103 6.42 -12.26 -4.55
C ILE A 103 6.22 -11.40 -3.32
N LYS A 104 7.30 -10.83 -2.78
CA LYS A 104 7.27 -9.89 -1.67
C LYS A 104 7.87 -8.56 -2.08
N VAL A 105 7.05 -7.52 -2.09
CA VAL A 105 7.48 -6.12 -2.17
C VAL A 105 7.91 -5.72 -0.76
N LEU A 106 9.21 -5.46 -0.58
CA LEU A 106 9.74 -5.09 0.73
C LEU A 106 9.35 -3.66 1.10
N GLY A 107 9.18 -3.43 2.40
CA GLY A 107 8.83 -2.11 2.90
C GLY A 107 9.92 -1.07 2.66
N PRO A 108 9.55 0.21 2.42
CA PRO A 108 8.17 0.73 2.38
C PRO A 108 7.43 0.40 1.07
N MET A 109 6.32 -0.37 1.15
CA MET A 109 5.65 -0.89 -0.05
C MET A 109 4.97 0.18 -0.92
N HIS A 110 4.71 1.37 -0.36
CA HIS A 110 4.14 2.50 -1.10
C HIS A 110 5.18 3.23 -1.97
N CYS A 111 6.47 3.02 -1.72
CA CYS A 111 7.58 3.57 -2.50
C CYS A 111 8.76 2.58 -2.52
N PRO A 112 8.56 1.35 -3.02
CA PRO A 112 9.50 0.25 -2.82
C PRO A 112 10.69 0.36 -3.76
N THR A 113 11.86 -0.09 -3.28
CA THR A 113 13.08 -0.25 -4.09
C THR A 113 13.54 -1.69 -4.16
N LYS A 114 12.88 -2.62 -3.46
CA LYS A 114 13.30 -4.01 -3.36
C LYS A 114 12.14 -4.97 -3.54
N LEU A 115 12.42 -6.05 -4.26
CA LEU A 115 11.49 -7.12 -4.59
C LEU A 115 12.14 -8.46 -4.30
N VAL A 116 11.44 -9.36 -3.62
CA VAL A 116 11.86 -10.75 -3.43
C VAL A 116 10.91 -11.68 -4.18
N VAL A 117 11.43 -12.45 -5.13
CA VAL A 117 10.66 -13.42 -5.91
C VAL A 117 11.22 -14.81 -5.64
N ASN A 118 10.45 -15.69 -4.99
CA ASN A 118 10.90 -17.02 -4.58
C ASN A 118 12.29 -16.99 -3.92
N ASP A 119 12.43 -16.17 -2.87
CA ASP A 119 13.65 -15.97 -2.08
C ASP A 119 14.82 -15.30 -2.82
N LYS A 120 14.63 -14.84 -4.06
CA LYS A 120 15.62 -14.06 -4.80
C LYS A 120 15.30 -12.57 -4.70
N GLU A 121 16.15 -11.84 -3.99
CA GLU A 121 16.06 -10.38 -3.89
C GLU A 121 16.59 -9.69 -5.15
N THR A 122 15.94 -8.62 -5.56
CA THR A 122 16.38 -7.68 -6.59
C THR A 122 16.13 -6.27 -6.09
N GLU A 123 17.07 -5.36 -6.36
CA GLU A 123 17.02 -3.96 -5.95
C GLU A 123 16.94 -3.05 -7.18
N TYR A 124 16.15 -1.98 -7.03
CA TYR A 124 15.87 -0.94 -8.01
C TYR A 124 16.18 0.41 -7.35
N PRO A 125 17.45 0.87 -7.39
CA PRO A 125 17.86 2.08 -6.70
C PRO A 125 17.20 3.32 -7.33
N LEU A 126 16.91 4.30 -6.47
CA LEU A 126 16.40 5.59 -6.90
C LEU A 126 17.55 6.51 -7.33
N PRO A 127 17.32 7.43 -8.28
CA PRO A 127 18.31 8.44 -8.60
C PRO A 127 18.48 9.41 -7.43
N GLU A 128 19.70 9.91 -7.23
CA GLU A 128 19.99 10.91 -6.22
C GLU A 128 19.10 12.16 -6.39
N PRO A 129 18.54 12.69 -5.29
CA PRO A 129 17.78 13.93 -5.35
C PRO A 129 18.73 15.13 -5.44
N CYS A 130 18.30 16.17 -6.15
CA CYS A 130 19.06 17.43 -6.24
C CYS A 130 18.85 18.34 -5.03
N LEU A 131 17.84 18.05 -4.19
CA LEU A 131 17.43 18.81 -3.02
C LEU A 131 16.97 17.87 -1.89
N PRO A 132 16.95 18.32 -0.63
CA PRO A 132 16.32 17.58 0.45
C PRO A 132 14.85 17.27 0.16
N LEU A 133 14.39 16.08 0.55
CA LEU A 133 13.02 15.60 0.34
C LEU A 133 12.27 15.51 1.68
N ASN A 134 10.99 15.85 1.67
CA ASN A 134 10.14 15.81 2.88
C ASN A 134 9.67 14.41 3.25
N PHE A 135 9.51 13.51 2.26
CA PHE A 135 9.02 12.15 2.49
C PHE A 135 9.99 11.11 1.92
N THR A 136 9.91 9.90 2.50
CA THR A 136 10.72 8.75 2.12
C THR A 136 10.58 8.44 0.63
N ASN A 137 11.73 8.25 -0.05
CA ASN A 137 11.80 7.81 -1.44
C ASN A 137 11.05 8.71 -2.45
N CYS A 138 10.80 9.98 -2.11
CA CYS A 138 10.12 10.94 -3.00
C CYS A 138 10.81 11.15 -4.36
N ALA A 139 12.10 10.81 -4.50
CA ALA A 139 12.77 10.80 -5.79
C ALA A 139 12.04 9.91 -6.83
N GLY A 140 11.30 8.89 -6.37
CA GLY A 140 10.48 8.01 -7.20
C GLY A 140 9.26 8.68 -7.84
N LEU A 141 8.80 9.86 -7.37
CA LEU A 141 7.71 10.58 -8.03
C LEU A 141 8.03 11.00 -9.47
N ARG A 142 9.33 10.96 -9.85
CA ARG A 142 9.77 11.15 -11.25
C ARG A 142 9.16 10.11 -12.20
N TYR A 143 8.85 8.91 -11.72
CA TYR A 143 8.29 7.84 -12.56
C TYR A 143 6.85 8.15 -12.97
N GLU A 144 5.99 8.58 -12.04
CA GLU A 144 4.62 8.99 -12.37
C GLU A 144 4.58 10.27 -13.22
N ALA A 145 5.47 11.24 -12.96
CA ALA A 145 5.61 12.42 -13.82
C ALA A 145 6.05 12.04 -15.25
N GLY A 146 6.95 11.07 -15.37
CA GLY A 146 7.35 10.48 -16.64
C GLY A 146 6.18 9.82 -17.37
N GLU A 147 5.37 9.04 -16.66
CA GLU A 147 4.19 8.38 -17.23
C GLU A 147 3.14 9.40 -17.72
N VAL A 148 2.84 10.44 -16.93
CA VAL A 148 1.93 11.52 -17.36
C VAL A 148 2.41 12.14 -18.67
N ARG A 149 3.71 12.43 -18.79
CA ARG A 149 4.28 12.96 -20.03
C ARG A 149 4.10 11.99 -21.20
N GLN A 150 4.30 10.69 -21.00
CA GLN A 150 4.12 9.69 -22.06
C GLN A 150 2.66 9.57 -22.50
N CYS A 151 1.70 9.63 -21.57
CA CYS A 151 0.28 9.62 -21.88
C CYS A 151 -0.13 10.81 -22.75
N LEU A 152 0.43 12.00 -22.51
CA LEU A 152 0.12 13.23 -23.24
C LEU A 152 0.76 13.31 -24.63
N LEU A 153 1.81 12.53 -24.90
CA LEU A 153 2.50 12.50 -26.20
C LEU A 153 1.94 11.47 -27.18
N LYS A 154 1.00 10.63 -26.74
CA LYS A 154 0.25 9.72 -27.61
C LYS A 154 -0.89 10.46 -28.29
#